data_AF-A0A1R2BD06-F1
#
_entry.id   AF-A0A1R2BD06-F1
#
_cell.length_a   1.000
_cell.length_b   1.000
_cell.length_c   1.000
_cell.angle_alpha   90.00
_cell.angle_beta   90.00
_cell.angle_gamma   90.00
#
_symmetry.space_group_name_H-M   'P 1'
#
loop_
_entity.id
_entity.type
_entity.pdbx_description
1 polymer ?
#
loop_
_entity_poly.entity_id
_entity_poly.type
_entity_poly.pdbx_seq_one_letter_code
_entity_poly.pdbx_strand_id
1 'polypeptide(L)'
;MARRSTRKKLPNPEYLMGYVDDNESMDCIMKKFKQLEEYQTKVGRNDLTSDDCRELITNTSFGNIMNVFRPRYDIEDDYSSSSEEVTEGRHSRYIDPVTQSYKTVQPAIGKGEVLHNNVFNLKFDQSFEAILINPPIGLPLRNKAKLKFLKNLMHKGLVFLWTCKGEIKEWVETMEKFKLHYVENLVWVQVDKKKIEAVGGLENLQDFSTDLLQKQRGSPFASSHMTLLMFRKASSDKLELRHQRTCDVVFDFDKPKTYVYHMIETLLPEAGTKLELWADNDTRAGWIHVVHLED
;
A
#
# COMPACT_ATOMS: atom_id res chain seq x y z
N MET A 1 -6.47 51.88 5.44
CA MET A 1 -5.65 50.66 5.32
C MET A 1 -6.52 49.52 4.79
N ALA A 2 -6.37 49.15 3.52
CA ALA A 2 -7.13 48.05 2.93
C ALA A 2 -6.48 46.70 3.32
N ARG A 3 -7.23 45.85 4.03
CA ARG A 3 -6.81 44.48 4.37
C ARG A 3 -6.72 43.65 3.09
N ARG A 4 -5.50 43.25 2.75
CA ARG A 4 -5.19 42.37 1.60
C ARG A 4 -5.79 40.99 1.88
N SER A 5 -6.90 40.67 1.22
CA SER A 5 -7.51 39.34 1.25
C SER A 5 -6.51 38.31 0.73
N THR A 6 -6.01 37.46 1.61
CA THR A 6 -5.23 36.27 1.22
C THR A 6 -6.19 35.27 0.62
N ARG A 7 -6.33 35.30 -0.70
CA ARG A 7 -7.03 34.25 -1.47
C ARG A 7 -6.33 32.94 -1.13
N LYS A 8 -6.98 32.08 -0.34
CA LYS A 8 -6.50 30.72 -0.06
C LYS A 8 -6.32 30.04 -1.43
N LYS A 9 -5.08 29.71 -1.81
CA LYS A 9 -4.83 28.92 -3.02
C LYS A 9 -5.53 27.58 -2.80
N LEU A 10 -6.45 27.24 -3.69
CA LEU A 10 -7.05 25.91 -3.73
C LEU A 10 -5.93 24.88 -3.99
N PRO A 11 -5.95 23.71 -3.33
CA PRO A 11 -5.01 22.63 -3.66
C PRO A 11 -5.15 22.25 -5.14
N ASN A 12 -4.04 22.03 -5.83
CA ASN A 12 -4.04 21.68 -7.24
C ASN A 12 -4.75 20.31 -7.42
N PRO A 13 -5.81 20.22 -8.24
CA PRO A 13 -6.56 18.99 -8.47
C PRO A 13 -5.70 17.80 -8.91
N GLU A 14 -4.54 18.06 -9.53
CA GLU A 14 -3.56 17.04 -9.91
C GLU A 14 -2.99 16.25 -8.71
N TYR A 15 -3.12 16.76 -7.48
CA TYR A 15 -2.69 16.07 -6.26
C TYR A 15 -3.83 15.34 -5.54
N LEU A 16 -5.08 15.49 -5.99
CA LEU A 16 -6.18 14.72 -5.45
C LEU A 16 -6.29 13.40 -6.23
N MET A 17 -6.24 12.28 -5.51
CA MET A 17 -6.85 11.06 -6.01
C MET A 17 -8.36 11.27 -5.90
N GLY A 18 -9.04 11.24 -7.05
CA GLY A 18 -10.49 11.46 -7.07
C GLY A 18 -11.18 10.30 -6.41
N TYR A 19 -11.78 10.50 -5.23
CA TYR A 19 -12.67 9.52 -4.56
C TYR A 19 -14.10 9.53 -5.13
N VAL A 20 -14.30 10.01 -6.34
CA VAL A 20 -15.63 10.13 -6.94
C VAL A 20 -15.62 9.41 -8.28
N ASP A 21 -16.36 8.32 -8.35
CA ASP A 21 -16.78 7.74 -9.61
C ASP A 21 -17.79 8.71 -10.24
N ASP A 22 -17.41 9.40 -11.32
CA ASP A 22 -18.33 10.24 -12.12
C ASP A 22 -19.48 9.44 -12.75
N ASN A 23 -19.50 8.12 -12.57
CA ASN A 23 -20.48 7.18 -13.10
C ASN A 23 -21.36 6.50 -12.02
N GLU A 24 -21.27 6.89 -10.74
CA GLU A 24 -22.19 6.34 -9.73
C GLU A 24 -23.60 6.89 -9.96
N SER A 25 -24.57 6.00 -10.22
CA SER A 25 -25.96 6.45 -10.38
C SER A 25 -26.47 7.04 -9.08
N MET A 26 -27.30 8.08 -9.18
CA MET A 26 -27.95 8.74 -8.04
C MET A 26 -28.62 7.71 -7.10
N ASP A 27 -29.16 6.63 -7.66
CA ASP A 27 -29.81 5.54 -6.92
C ASP A 27 -28.84 4.79 -6.00
N CYS A 28 -27.60 4.54 -6.41
CA CYS A 28 -26.59 3.87 -5.58
C CYS A 28 -26.19 4.74 -4.39
N ILE A 29 -26.03 6.04 -4.63
CA ILE A 29 -25.73 7.04 -3.59
C ILE A 29 -26.88 7.08 -2.57
N MET A 30 -28.13 7.16 -3.04
CA MET A 30 -29.31 7.19 -2.16
C MET A 30 -29.48 5.90 -1.36
N LYS A 31 -29.11 4.74 -1.93
CA LYS A 31 -29.17 3.45 -1.22
C LYS A 31 -28.15 3.37 -0.08
N LYS A 32 -26.96 3.94 -0.26
CA LYS A 32 -25.93 4.05 0.79
C LYS A 32 -26.37 5.00 1.90
N PHE A 33 -26.94 6.17 1.55
CA PHE A 33 -27.48 7.10 2.54
C PHE A 33 -28.63 6.47 3.34
N LYS A 34 -29.52 5.73 2.68
CA LYS A 34 -30.61 5.00 3.34
C LYS A 34 -30.08 3.93 4.30
N GLN A 35 -29.07 3.17 3.89
CA GLN A 35 -28.42 2.20 4.79
C GLN A 35 -27.79 2.89 6.00
N LEU A 36 -27.08 4.01 5.79
CA LEU A 36 -26.48 4.79 6.88
C LEU A 36 -27.53 5.36 7.86
N GLU A 37 -28.67 5.84 7.36
CA GLU A 37 -29.79 6.26 8.21
C GLU A 37 -30.42 5.10 8.98
N GLU A 38 -30.61 3.94 8.35
CA GLU A 38 -31.10 2.74 9.02
C GLU A 38 -30.14 2.27 10.13
N TYR A 39 -28.82 2.39 9.92
CA TYR A 39 -27.82 2.10 10.95
C TYR A 39 -27.82 3.14 12.07
N GLN A 40 -27.93 4.44 11.76
CA GLN A 40 -28.04 5.50 12.77
C GLN A 40 -29.35 5.43 13.57
N THR A 41 -30.39 4.83 13.00
CA THR A 41 -31.69 4.63 13.67
C THR A 41 -31.66 3.39 14.56
N LYS A 42 -30.94 2.32 14.15
CA LYS A 42 -30.73 1.11 14.97
C LYS A 42 -29.77 1.36 16.13
N VAL A 43 -28.75 2.17 15.93
CA VAL A 43 -27.79 2.59 16.95
C VAL A 43 -28.25 3.93 17.49
N GLY A 44 -29.19 3.91 18.43
CA GLY A 44 -29.77 5.12 19.01
C GLY A 44 -28.68 6.14 19.38
N ARG A 45 -28.79 7.36 18.83
CA ARG A 45 -27.91 8.49 19.16
C ARG A 45 -28.03 8.78 20.65
N ASN A 46 -27.10 8.27 21.47
CA ASN A 46 -26.22 9.09 22.32
C ASN A 46 -25.41 8.32 23.36
N ASP A 47 -25.57 7.01 23.55
CA ASP A 47 -24.79 6.26 24.55
C ASP A 47 -24.31 4.91 23.99
N LEU A 48 -23.31 4.95 23.10
CA LEU A 48 -22.59 3.74 22.72
C LEU A 48 -21.62 3.40 23.85
N THR A 49 -21.87 2.30 24.56
CA THR A 49 -20.91 1.76 25.51
C THR A 49 -19.79 1.02 24.78
N SER A 50 -18.66 0.77 25.46
CA SER A 50 -17.55 0.00 24.89
C SER A 50 -17.98 -1.41 24.46
N ASP A 51 -19.00 -1.98 25.09
CA ASP A 51 -19.51 -3.31 24.80
C ASP A 51 -20.43 -3.30 23.57
N ASP A 52 -21.21 -2.24 23.36
CA ASP A 52 -22.03 -2.06 22.14
C ASP A 52 -21.15 -1.92 20.88
N CYS A 53 -20.03 -1.20 20.99
CA CYS A 53 -19.03 -1.11 19.93
C CYS A 53 -18.40 -2.47 19.62
N ARG A 54 -18.18 -3.31 20.63
CA ARG A 54 -17.60 -4.65 20.50
C ARG A 54 -18.55 -5.59 19.75
N GLU A 55 -19.84 -5.55 20.09
CA GLU A 55 -20.88 -6.34 19.43
C GLU A 55 -21.08 -5.92 17.97
N LEU A 56 -21.01 -4.62 17.67
CA LEU A 56 -21.06 -4.07 16.31
C LEU A 56 -19.87 -4.51 15.44
N ILE A 57 -18.67 -4.60 16.03
CA ILE A 57 -17.47 -5.09 15.34
C ILE A 57 -17.61 -6.59 15.07
N THR A 58 -18.04 -7.40 16.04
CA THR A 58 -18.18 -8.85 15.86
C THR A 58 -19.26 -9.26 14.85
N ASN A 59 -20.33 -8.47 14.73
CA ASN A 59 -21.47 -8.78 13.85
C ASN A 59 -21.37 -8.17 12.44
N THR A 60 -20.38 -7.31 12.19
CA THR A 60 -20.07 -6.84 10.84
C THR A 60 -18.97 -7.71 10.24
N SER A 61 -19.11 -8.09 8.97
CA SER A 61 -18.05 -8.75 8.20
C SER A 61 -16.73 -7.96 8.15
N PHE A 62 -16.71 -6.72 8.63
CA PHE A 62 -15.53 -5.88 8.80
C PHE A 62 -14.74 -6.13 10.09
N GLY A 63 -15.33 -6.74 11.13
CA GLY A 63 -14.64 -7.02 12.40
C GLY A 63 -14.21 -8.48 12.59
N ASN A 64 -14.28 -9.30 11.54
CA ASN A 64 -13.59 -10.58 11.56
C ASN A 64 -12.08 -10.32 11.59
N ILE A 65 -11.40 -10.76 12.65
CA ILE A 65 -9.96 -10.58 12.81
C ILE A 65 -9.17 -11.15 11.62
N MET A 66 -9.73 -12.14 10.91
CA MET A 66 -9.16 -12.66 9.68
C MET A 66 -9.01 -11.59 8.58
N ASN A 67 -9.88 -10.58 8.54
CA ASN A 67 -9.82 -9.46 7.59
C ASN A 67 -8.82 -8.38 8.02
N VAL A 68 -8.49 -8.30 9.31
CA VAL A 68 -7.45 -7.41 9.85
C VAL A 68 -6.06 -7.93 9.44
N PHE A 69 -5.87 -9.25 9.47
CA PHE A 69 -4.55 -9.87 9.38
C PHE A 69 -4.10 -10.37 8.03
N ARG A 70 -5.00 -10.47 7.06
CA ARG A 70 -4.66 -10.83 5.69
C ARG A 70 -5.75 -10.25 4.81
N PRO A 71 -5.46 -9.23 3.99
CA PRO A 71 -6.24 -9.03 2.79
C PRO A 71 -6.13 -10.35 2.00
N ARG A 72 -7.14 -11.23 2.14
CA ARG A 72 -7.27 -12.43 1.32
C ARG A 72 -7.58 -11.93 -0.07
N TYR A 73 -6.54 -11.68 -0.84
CA TYR A 73 -6.64 -11.90 -2.28
C TYR A 73 -6.74 -13.41 -2.42
N ASP A 74 -7.78 -13.89 -3.08
CA ASP A 74 -7.91 -15.29 -3.46
C ASP A 74 -6.76 -15.63 -4.42
N ILE A 75 -5.60 -15.90 -3.83
CA ILE A 75 -4.57 -16.73 -4.42
C ILE A 75 -4.96 -18.11 -3.92
N GLU A 76 -5.73 -18.83 -4.73
CA GLU A 76 -5.99 -20.25 -4.50
C GLU A 76 -4.62 -20.96 -4.54
N ASP A 77 -4.03 -21.17 -3.37
CA ASP A 77 -2.95 -22.12 -3.19
C ASP A 77 -3.61 -23.51 -3.16
N ASP A 78 -3.78 -24.11 -4.34
CA ASP A 78 -4.06 -25.53 -4.47
C ASP A 78 -2.84 -26.32 -3.99
N TYR A 79 -2.70 -26.45 -2.68
CA TYR A 79 -1.92 -27.52 -2.06
C TYR A 79 -2.72 -28.83 -2.20
N SER A 80 -2.82 -29.33 -3.43
CA SER A 80 -3.01 -30.76 -3.62
C SER A 80 -1.63 -31.40 -3.75
N SER A 81 -1.30 -32.21 -2.75
CA SER A 81 -0.10 -33.04 -2.73
C SER A 81 -0.24 -34.12 -3.80
N SER A 82 0.18 -33.83 -5.02
CA SER A 82 0.52 -34.86 -6.01
C SER A 82 1.61 -34.34 -6.94
N SER A 83 2.71 -35.07 -6.96
CA SER A 83 3.81 -34.95 -7.88
C SER A 83 3.33 -35.08 -9.32
N GLU A 84 3.22 -33.97 -10.04
CA GLU A 84 3.29 -33.93 -11.51
C GLU A 84 3.57 -32.49 -11.96
N GLU A 85 4.52 -32.36 -12.88
CA GLU A 85 4.88 -31.09 -13.52
C GLU A 85 3.69 -30.55 -14.31
N VAL A 86 3.00 -29.53 -13.78
CA VAL A 86 1.99 -28.78 -14.52
C VAL A 86 2.27 -27.29 -14.41
N THR A 87 2.72 -26.73 -15.53
CA THR A 87 2.80 -25.29 -15.81
C THR A 87 1.38 -24.73 -15.98
N GLU A 88 0.70 -24.41 -14.88
CA GLU A 88 -0.53 -23.61 -14.93
C GLU A 88 -0.33 -22.30 -14.18
N GLY A 89 -0.54 -21.19 -14.90
CA GLY A 89 -0.34 -19.84 -14.41
C GLY A 89 -1.22 -19.57 -13.19
N ARG A 90 -0.60 -19.13 -12.09
CA ARG A 90 -1.33 -18.59 -10.93
C ARG A 90 -2.17 -17.41 -11.38
N HIS A 91 -3.48 -17.49 -11.20
CA HIS A 91 -4.41 -16.40 -11.47
C HIS A 91 -4.70 -15.69 -10.16
N SER A 92 -4.56 -14.36 -10.11
CA SER A 92 -5.00 -13.58 -8.95
C SER A 92 -6.36 -12.97 -9.24
N ARG A 93 -7.36 -13.33 -8.44
CA ARG A 93 -8.69 -12.71 -8.53
C ARG A 93 -8.72 -11.49 -7.60
N TYR A 94 -9.14 -10.36 -8.14
CA TYR A 94 -9.54 -9.21 -7.32
C TYR A 94 -11.01 -8.90 -7.57
N ILE A 95 -11.69 -8.38 -6.56
CA ILE A 95 -13.08 -7.94 -6.72
C ILE A 95 -13.05 -6.60 -7.43
N ASP A 96 -13.61 -6.54 -8.64
CA ASP A 96 -13.81 -5.29 -9.32
C ASP A 96 -14.77 -4.42 -8.49
N PRO A 97 -14.32 -3.25 -8.05
CA PRO A 97 -15.13 -2.41 -7.19
C PRO A 97 -16.45 -1.95 -7.83
N VAL A 98 -16.44 -1.68 -9.13
CA VAL A 98 -17.58 -1.13 -9.88
C VAL A 98 -18.59 -2.21 -10.21
N THR A 99 -18.12 -3.39 -10.62
CA THR A 99 -19.01 -4.48 -11.08
C THR A 99 -19.28 -5.53 -10.01
N GLN A 100 -18.58 -5.49 -8.87
CA GLN A 100 -18.56 -6.56 -7.85
C GLN A 100 -18.24 -7.94 -8.42
N SER A 101 -17.68 -8.00 -9.63
CA SER A 101 -17.32 -9.24 -10.29
C SER A 101 -15.84 -9.52 -10.04
N TYR A 102 -15.49 -10.79 -9.82
CA TYR A 102 -14.09 -11.19 -9.82
C TYR A 102 -13.47 -10.89 -11.19
N LYS A 103 -12.46 -10.03 -11.19
CA LYS A 103 -11.58 -9.85 -12.33
C LYS A 103 -10.30 -10.60 -12.08
N THR A 104 -9.93 -11.42 -13.05
CA THR A 104 -8.70 -12.17 -13.04
C THR A 104 -7.62 -11.29 -13.65
N VAL A 105 -6.66 -10.84 -12.84
CA VAL A 105 -5.40 -10.34 -13.37
C VAL A 105 -4.52 -11.56 -13.54
N GLN A 106 -3.99 -11.76 -14.74
CA GLN A 106 -2.85 -12.65 -14.90
C GLN A 106 -1.65 -11.91 -14.31
N PRO A 107 -1.15 -12.28 -13.10
CA PRO A 107 0.16 -11.82 -12.71
C PRO A 107 1.13 -12.22 -13.83
N ALA A 108 2.10 -11.35 -14.12
CA ALA A 108 3.12 -11.69 -15.09
C ALA A 108 3.73 -13.06 -14.68
N ILE A 109 3.71 -14.01 -15.61
CA ILE A 109 4.17 -15.37 -15.36
C ILE A 109 5.69 -15.36 -15.58
N GLY A 110 6.47 -15.69 -14.55
CA GLY A 110 7.92 -15.84 -14.65
C GLY A 110 8.72 -15.18 -13.52
N LYS A 111 10.05 -15.19 -13.67
CA LYS A 111 10.98 -14.49 -12.77
C LYS A 111 11.22 -13.07 -13.28
N GLY A 112 11.37 -12.14 -12.34
CA GLY A 112 11.83 -10.78 -12.63
C GLY A 112 13.31 -10.75 -13.00
N GLU A 113 13.75 -9.64 -13.59
CA GLU A 113 15.18 -9.40 -13.84
C GLU A 113 15.87 -8.98 -12.54
N VAL A 114 17.05 -9.53 -12.24
CA VAL A 114 17.83 -9.17 -11.04
C VAL A 114 19.14 -8.53 -11.46
N LEU A 115 19.40 -7.35 -10.92
CA LEU A 115 20.62 -6.58 -11.12
C LEU A 115 21.35 -6.44 -9.79
N HIS A 116 22.57 -6.92 -9.73
CA HIS A 116 23.46 -6.70 -8.59
C HIS A 116 24.32 -5.47 -8.88
N ASN A 117 24.01 -4.33 -8.25
CA ASN A 117 24.71 -3.08 -8.51
C ASN A 117 24.58 -2.12 -7.33
N ASN A 118 25.48 -1.14 -7.26
CA ASN A 118 25.30 -0.02 -6.36
C ASN A 118 24.13 0.85 -6.86
N VAL A 119 23.07 0.91 -6.04
CA VAL A 119 21.85 1.69 -6.30
C VAL A 119 22.14 3.17 -6.67
N PHE A 120 23.22 3.76 -6.17
CA PHE A 120 23.58 5.15 -6.46
C PHE A 120 24.25 5.33 -7.83
N ASN A 121 24.69 4.25 -8.47
CA ASN A 121 25.41 4.25 -9.76
C ASN A 121 24.56 3.72 -10.91
N LEU A 122 23.25 3.50 -10.69
CA LEU A 122 22.35 2.94 -11.67
C LEU A 122 22.17 3.85 -12.90
N LYS A 123 22.10 3.21 -14.07
CA LYS A 123 21.74 3.84 -15.34
C LYS A 123 20.74 2.94 -16.04
N PHE A 124 19.66 3.54 -16.53
CA PHE A 124 18.65 2.88 -17.33
C PHE A 124 18.38 3.73 -18.55
N ASP A 125 18.23 3.07 -19.70
CA ASP A 125 17.85 3.73 -20.96
C ASP A 125 16.33 3.92 -21.08
N GLN A 126 15.56 3.25 -20.22
CA GLN A 126 14.11 3.35 -20.14
C GLN A 126 13.65 4.18 -18.94
N SER A 127 12.48 4.82 -19.08
CA SER A 127 11.77 5.48 -17.97
C SER A 127 10.80 4.54 -17.30
N PHE A 128 10.56 4.72 -16.00
CA PHE A 128 9.64 3.90 -15.22
C PHE A 128 8.43 4.71 -14.76
N GLU A 129 7.26 4.08 -14.72
CA GLU A 129 6.04 4.66 -14.16
C GLU A 129 5.78 4.21 -12.72
N ALA A 130 6.40 3.11 -12.29
CA ALA A 130 6.33 2.62 -10.92
C ALA A 130 7.74 2.27 -10.41
N ILE A 131 8.12 2.87 -9.27
CA ILE A 131 9.38 2.57 -8.58
C ILE A 131 9.08 2.24 -7.11
N LEU A 132 9.43 1.05 -6.67
CA LEU A 132 9.43 0.63 -5.27
C LEU A 132 10.83 0.81 -4.66
N ILE A 133 10.93 1.40 -3.49
CA ILE A 133 12.19 1.69 -2.80
C ILE A 133 12.13 1.10 -1.40
N ASN A 134 13.09 0.21 -1.09
CA ASN A 134 13.25 -0.45 0.20
C ASN A 134 14.55 -0.01 0.90
N PRO A 135 14.75 1.29 1.17
CA PRO A 135 16.04 1.75 1.68
C PRO A 135 16.37 1.10 3.03
N PRO A 136 17.66 0.89 3.34
CA PRO A 136 18.05 0.46 4.68
C PRO A 136 17.61 1.50 5.72
N ILE A 137 17.17 1.04 6.88
CA ILE A 137 16.78 1.92 8.00
C ILE A 137 17.99 2.75 8.43
N GLY A 138 17.80 4.03 8.70
CA GLY A 138 18.85 4.94 9.11
C GLY A 138 19.75 5.41 7.96
N LEU A 139 19.28 5.30 6.70
CA LEU A 139 20.06 5.75 5.55
C LEU A 139 20.46 7.23 5.74
N PRO A 140 21.74 7.60 5.71
CA PRO A 140 22.15 8.98 5.97
C PRO A 140 21.59 9.97 4.95
N LEU A 141 21.28 11.20 5.37
CA LEU A 141 20.77 12.26 4.50
C LEU A 141 21.61 12.47 3.23
N ARG A 142 22.94 12.35 3.32
CA ARG A 142 23.86 12.42 2.17
C ARG A 142 23.57 11.34 1.11
N ASN A 143 23.18 10.15 1.54
CA ASN A 143 22.84 9.03 0.65
C ASN A 143 21.42 9.19 0.11
N LYS A 144 20.47 9.68 0.92
CA LYS A 144 19.13 10.05 0.42
C LYS A 144 19.23 11.08 -0.71
N ALA A 145 20.11 12.08 -0.57
CA ALA A 145 20.35 13.09 -1.61
C ALA A 145 20.92 12.52 -2.92
N LYS A 146 21.62 11.38 -2.88
CA LYS A 146 22.14 10.71 -4.09
C LYS A 146 21.01 10.12 -4.96
N LEU A 147 19.81 9.89 -4.40
CA LEU A 147 18.64 9.43 -5.14
C LEU A 147 18.02 10.49 -6.07
N LYS A 148 18.68 11.66 -6.24
CA LYS A 148 18.25 12.71 -7.19
C LYS A 148 18.07 12.21 -8.63
N PHE A 149 18.70 11.10 -9.01
CA PHE A 149 18.54 10.50 -10.33
C PHE A 149 17.10 10.03 -10.60
N LEU A 150 16.32 9.71 -9.57
CA LEU A 150 14.90 9.34 -9.69
C LEU A 150 14.09 10.39 -10.44
N LYS A 151 14.45 11.67 -10.32
CA LYS A 151 13.81 12.77 -11.04
C LYS A 151 13.84 12.57 -12.57
N ASN A 152 14.91 11.98 -13.09
CA ASN A 152 15.14 11.78 -14.52
C ASN A 152 14.70 10.38 -14.98
N LEU A 153 14.60 9.44 -14.04
CA LEU A 153 14.18 8.08 -14.29
C LEU A 153 12.66 7.95 -14.51
N MET A 154 11.91 9.01 -14.14
CA MET A 154 10.46 9.07 -14.28
C MET A 154 10.02 10.35 -14.97
N HIS A 155 9.23 10.21 -16.03
CA HIS A 155 8.52 11.33 -16.67
C HIS A 155 7.13 11.55 -16.06
N LYS A 156 6.41 10.45 -15.77
CA LYS A 156 5.13 10.40 -15.05
C LYS A 156 5.09 9.11 -14.23
N GLY A 157 4.26 9.05 -13.19
CA GLY A 157 4.09 7.84 -12.38
C GLY A 157 4.20 8.05 -10.87
N LEU A 158 4.38 6.94 -10.14
CA LEU A 158 4.44 6.88 -8.69
C LEU A 158 5.73 6.21 -8.16
N VAL A 159 6.26 6.79 -7.07
CA VAL A 159 7.32 6.20 -6.25
C VAL A 159 6.72 5.72 -4.94
N PHE A 160 6.97 4.47 -4.60
CA PHE A 160 6.56 3.82 -3.36
C PHE A 160 7.79 3.64 -2.50
N LEU A 161 7.86 4.29 -1.34
CA LEU A 161 9.04 4.27 -0.47
C LEU A 161 8.70 3.76 0.92
N TRP A 162 9.33 2.67 1.32
CA TRP A 162 9.23 2.19 2.69
C TRP A 162 10.10 3.01 3.64
N THR A 163 9.54 3.40 4.78
CA THR A 163 10.25 4.13 5.84
C THR A 163 9.67 3.83 7.21
N CYS A 164 10.49 4.07 8.25
CA CYS A 164 10.01 4.13 9.63
C CYS A 164 9.45 5.52 9.96
N LYS A 165 8.65 5.61 11.03
CA LYS A 165 7.99 6.85 11.51
C LYS A 165 8.97 8.02 11.72
N GLY A 166 10.16 7.73 12.25
CA GLY A 166 11.17 8.75 12.57
C GLY A 166 11.77 9.45 11.35
N GLU A 167 11.69 8.82 10.18
CA GLU A 167 12.34 9.32 8.96
C GLU A 167 11.36 9.94 7.95
N ILE A 168 10.04 9.88 8.21
CA ILE A 168 9.01 10.35 7.28
C ILE A 168 9.27 11.79 6.83
N LYS A 169 9.50 12.70 7.79
CA LYS A 169 9.75 14.12 7.48
C LYS A 169 10.95 14.30 6.55
N GLU A 170 12.06 13.64 6.86
CA GLU A 170 13.29 13.74 6.09
C GLU A 170 13.12 13.19 4.66
N TRP A 171 12.38 12.08 4.53
CA TRP A 171 12.07 11.50 3.22
C TRP A 171 11.16 12.39 2.38
N VAL A 172 10.09 12.95 2.97
CA VAL A 172 9.19 13.86 2.27
C VAL A 172 9.94 15.10 1.77
N GLU A 173 10.72 15.76 2.63
CA GLU A 173 11.52 16.92 2.25
C GLU A 173 12.57 16.58 1.17
N THR A 174 13.11 15.37 1.17
CA THR A 174 14.07 14.91 0.16
C THR A 174 13.38 14.67 -1.18
N MET A 175 12.23 13.99 -1.20
CA MET A 175 11.48 13.68 -2.42
C MET A 175 10.89 14.95 -3.07
N GLU A 176 10.47 15.93 -2.28
CA GLU A 176 10.02 17.22 -2.81
C GLU A 176 11.13 17.95 -3.60
N LYS A 177 12.39 17.86 -3.14
CA LYS A 177 13.56 18.40 -3.88
C LYS A 177 13.73 17.70 -5.24
N PHE A 178 13.29 16.45 -5.35
CA PHE A 178 13.32 15.67 -6.60
C PHE A 178 12.09 15.91 -7.49
N LYS A 179 11.19 16.83 -7.10
CA LYS A 179 9.91 17.10 -7.78
C LYS A 179 8.99 15.88 -7.76
N LEU A 180 9.03 15.13 -6.66
CA LEU A 180 8.13 14.05 -6.34
C LEU A 180 7.27 14.52 -5.15
N HIS A 181 5.96 14.60 -5.36
CA HIS A 181 5.04 15.18 -4.39
C HIS A 181 4.34 14.06 -3.63
N TYR A 182 4.29 14.16 -2.30
CA TYR A 182 3.57 13.21 -1.48
C TYR A 182 2.07 13.21 -1.85
N VAL A 183 1.46 12.03 -1.95
CA VAL A 183 0.04 11.86 -2.27
C VAL A 183 -0.68 11.03 -1.22
N GLU A 184 -0.16 9.86 -0.89
CA GLU A 184 -0.81 8.90 0.01
C GLU A 184 0.21 8.02 0.72
N ASN A 185 -0.25 7.17 1.63
CA ASN A 185 0.57 6.19 2.30
C ASN A 185 -0.19 4.90 2.60
N LEU A 186 0.53 3.79 2.61
CA LEU A 186 0.10 2.54 3.22
C LEU A 186 0.88 2.30 4.51
N VAL A 187 0.23 1.74 5.52
CA VAL A 187 0.84 1.38 6.80
C VAL A 187 0.85 -0.13 6.94
N TRP A 188 2.03 -0.70 7.16
CA TRP A 188 2.16 -2.07 7.61
C TRP A 188 2.33 -2.08 9.13
N VAL A 189 1.38 -2.69 9.83
CA VAL A 189 1.41 -2.94 11.27
C VAL A 189 1.97 -4.34 11.52
N GLN A 190 3.08 -4.39 12.24
CA GLN A 190 3.81 -5.62 12.55
C GLN A 190 3.17 -6.32 13.74
N VAL A 191 2.72 -7.55 13.51
CA VAL A 191 2.19 -8.42 14.57
C VAL A 191 3.23 -9.44 14.99
N ASP A 192 3.28 -9.71 16.29
CA ASP A 192 4.19 -10.69 16.88
C ASP A 192 3.66 -12.11 16.68
N LYS A 193 4.24 -12.82 15.70
CA LYS A 193 3.87 -14.19 15.35
C LYS A 193 3.85 -15.13 16.55
N LYS A 194 4.83 -15.03 17.45
CA LYS A 194 4.94 -15.92 18.62
C LYS A 194 3.80 -15.71 19.60
N LYS A 195 3.34 -14.48 19.76
CA LYS A 195 2.20 -14.17 20.64
C LYS A 195 0.88 -14.65 20.05
N ILE A 196 0.72 -14.55 18.73
CA ILE A 196 -0.43 -15.13 18.04
C ILE A 196 -0.44 -16.66 18.15
N GLU A 197 0.71 -17.31 17.96
CA GLU A 197 0.83 -18.76 18.15
C GLU A 197 0.53 -19.19 19.60
N ALA A 198 0.95 -18.40 20.60
CA ALA A 198 0.71 -18.68 22.01
C ALA A 198 -0.78 -18.63 22.42
N VAL A 199 -1.61 -17.87 21.69
CA VAL A 199 -3.07 -17.84 21.90
C VAL A 199 -3.82 -18.86 21.03
N GLY A 200 -3.08 -19.76 20.36
CA GLY A 200 -3.65 -20.82 19.54
C GLY A 200 -3.91 -20.42 18.09
N GLY A 201 -3.30 -19.34 17.58
CA GLY A 201 -3.52 -18.88 16.22
C GLY A 201 -4.52 -17.74 16.12
N LEU A 202 -4.73 -17.27 14.90
CA LEU A 202 -5.56 -16.09 14.64
C LEU A 202 -7.06 -16.38 14.79
N GLU A 203 -7.43 -17.60 14.46
CA GLU A 203 -8.77 -18.16 14.56
C GLU A 203 -9.30 -18.23 15.99
N ASN A 204 -8.40 -18.31 16.98
CA ASN A 204 -8.73 -18.41 18.39
C ASN A 204 -8.72 -17.04 19.10
N LEU A 205 -8.49 -15.97 18.34
CA LEU A 205 -8.31 -14.63 18.86
C LEU A 205 -9.65 -13.91 18.94
N GLN A 206 -10.20 -13.80 20.15
CA GLN A 206 -11.49 -13.16 20.38
C GLN A 206 -11.45 -11.63 20.26
N ASP A 207 -10.27 -11.01 20.52
CA ASP A 207 -10.10 -9.57 20.44
C ASP A 207 -8.64 -9.18 20.21
N PHE A 208 -8.41 -8.20 19.33
CA PHE A 208 -7.07 -7.74 18.98
C PHE A 208 -6.54 -6.75 20.01
N SER A 209 -5.59 -7.21 20.83
CA SER A 209 -4.88 -6.37 21.80
C SER A 209 -3.57 -5.82 21.23
N THR A 210 -3.21 -4.59 21.64
CA THR A 210 -1.91 -3.97 21.32
C THR A 210 -0.70 -4.76 21.84
N ASP A 211 -0.90 -5.69 22.76
CA ASP A 211 0.17 -6.58 23.22
C ASP A 211 0.58 -7.62 22.20
N LEU A 212 -0.26 -7.88 21.19
CA LEU A 212 0.06 -8.74 20.06
C LEU A 212 0.99 -8.05 19.07
N LEU A 213 1.18 -6.73 19.16
CA LEU A 213 2.05 -5.98 18.26
C LEU A 213 3.53 -6.23 18.56
N GLN A 214 4.34 -6.21 17.50
CA GLN A 214 5.79 -6.17 17.65
C GLN A 214 6.19 -4.77 18.14
N LYS A 215 6.80 -4.68 19.33
CA LYS A 215 7.22 -3.40 19.92
C LYS A 215 8.71 -3.19 19.63
N GLN A 216 9.04 -2.44 18.58
CA GLN A 216 10.40 -1.98 18.31
C GLN A 216 10.73 -0.80 19.22
N ARG A 217 11.95 -0.79 19.78
CA ARG A 217 12.41 0.34 20.62
C ARG A 217 12.41 1.62 19.79
N GLY A 218 11.78 2.66 20.32
CA GLY A 218 11.71 3.98 19.72
C GLY A 218 11.60 5.04 20.80
N SER A 219 11.90 6.28 20.44
CA SER A 219 11.78 7.44 21.34
C SER A 219 10.88 8.49 20.67
N PRO A 220 9.91 9.09 21.40
CA PRO A 220 9.56 8.83 22.80
C PRO A 220 8.71 7.55 23.01
N PHE A 221 8.20 6.94 21.94
CA PHE A 221 7.35 5.75 22.00
C PHE A 221 7.90 4.62 21.14
N ALA A 222 7.60 3.39 21.53
CA ALA A 222 7.85 2.21 20.70
C ALA A 222 7.09 2.30 19.37
N SER A 223 7.64 1.71 18.32
CA SER A 223 6.99 1.59 17.01
C SER A 223 6.65 0.15 16.72
N SER A 224 5.51 -0.07 16.08
CA SER A 224 5.05 -1.38 15.61
C SER A 224 4.63 -1.34 14.16
N HIS A 225 5.06 -0.32 13.41
CA HIS A 225 4.66 -0.14 12.03
C HIS A 225 5.77 0.45 11.16
N MET A 226 5.64 0.19 9.86
CA MET A 226 6.34 0.89 8.80
C MET A 226 5.33 1.55 7.87
N THR A 227 5.76 2.60 7.18
CA THR A 227 4.92 3.35 6.26
C THR A 227 5.53 3.25 4.86
N LEU A 228 4.71 2.85 3.89
CA LEU A 228 5.00 2.97 2.48
C LEU A 228 4.43 4.31 1.99
N LEU A 229 5.29 5.31 1.86
CA LEU A 229 4.93 6.61 1.32
C LEU A 229 4.78 6.52 -0.19
N MET A 230 3.76 7.17 -0.73
CA MET A 230 3.50 7.24 -2.17
C MET A 230 3.73 8.68 -2.65
N PHE A 231 4.62 8.83 -3.63
CA PHE A 231 4.96 10.12 -4.22
C PHE A 231 4.63 10.12 -5.71
N ARG A 232 4.00 11.19 -6.19
CA ARG A 232 3.66 11.40 -7.59
C ARG A 232 4.64 12.32 -8.29
N LYS A 233 5.04 11.92 -9.49
CA LYS A 233 5.72 12.79 -10.44
C LYS A 233 4.67 13.63 -11.18
N ALA A 234 4.72 14.94 -11.00
CA ALA A 234 3.87 15.85 -11.77
C ALA A 234 4.25 15.79 -13.26
N SER A 235 3.25 15.64 -14.12
CA SER A 235 3.38 15.64 -15.58
C SER A 235 2.13 16.29 -16.18
N SER A 236 2.26 16.88 -17.37
CA SER A 236 1.13 17.36 -18.18
C SER A 236 0.27 16.20 -18.70
N ASP A 237 0.86 15.01 -18.80
CA ASP A 237 0.17 13.83 -19.30
C ASP A 237 -0.70 13.22 -18.20
N LYS A 238 -1.93 12.85 -18.56
CA LYS A 238 -2.82 12.15 -17.64
C LYS A 238 -2.21 10.79 -17.29
N LEU A 239 -2.00 10.57 -16.00
CA LEU A 239 -1.67 9.25 -15.47
C LEU A 239 -3.00 8.53 -15.23
N GLU A 240 -3.26 7.47 -15.99
CA GLU A 240 -4.44 6.62 -15.78
C GLU A 240 -4.22 5.80 -14.50
N LEU A 241 -4.74 6.32 -13.41
CA LEU A 241 -4.77 5.65 -12.12
C LEU A 241 -6.09 4.89 -12.01
N ARG A 242 -6.02 3.61 -11.67
CA ARG A 242 -7.22 2.91 -11.22
C ARG A 242 -7.49 3.24 -9.77
N HIS A 243 -8.77 3.37 -9.43
CA HIS A 243 -9.17 3.52 -8.04
C HIS A 243 -8.69 2.33 -7.20
N GLN A 244 -8.00 2.60 -6.10
CA GLN A 244 -7.80 1.60 -5.05
C GLN A 244 -9.04 1.53 -4.17
N ARG A 245 -9.57 0.31 -3.96
CA ARG A 245 -10.45 -0.03 -2.82
C ARG A 245 -9.73 -0.92 -1.80
N THR A 246 -8.42 -0.79 -1.72
CA THR A 246 -7.59 -1.58 -0.81
C THR A 246 -7.40 -0.83 0.50
N CYS A 247 -7.24 -1.54 1.60
CA CYS A 247 -7.01 -0.92 2.89
C CYS A 247 -5.65 -0.21 2.93
N ASP A 248 -5.60 0.99 3.49
CA ASP A 248 -4.36 1.75 3.73
C ASP A 248 -3.58 1.18 4.92
N VAL A 249 -4.13 0.19 5.62
CA VAL A 249 -3.51 -0.48 6.75
C VAL A 249 -3.51 -1.98 6.53
N VAL A 250 -2.34 -2.60 6.64
CA VAL A 250 -2.15 -4.05 6.53
C VAL A 250 -1.51 -4.54 7.82
N PHE A 251 -2.12 -5.53 8.48
CA PHE A 251 -1.48 -6.22 9.60
C PHE A 251 -0.86 -7.50 9.06
N ASP A 252 0.43 -7.71 9.34
CA ASP A 252 1.12 -8.93 8.91
C ASP A 252 2.34 -9.19 9.81
N PHE A 253 2.81 -10.44 9.83
CA PHE A 253 4.02 -10.85 10.54
C PHE A 253 5.27 -10.36 9.81
N ASP A 254 5.26 -10.55 8.49
CA ASP A 254 6.35 -10.21 7.60
C ASP A 254 5.96 -9.03 6.72
N LYS A 255 6.95 -8.36 6.14
CA LYS A 255 6.69 -7.20 5.29
C LYS A 255 5.79 -7.62 4.13
N PRO A 256 4.66 -6.93 3.86
CA PRO A 256 3.62 -7.42 2.96
C PRO A 256 4.01 -7.21 1.49
N LYS A 257 5.07 -7.89 1.05
CA LYS A 257 5.72 -7.68 -0.25
C LYS A 257 4.79 -8.03 -1.42
N THR A 258 4.17 -9.20 -1.37
CA THR A 258 3.21 -9.67 -2.38
C THR A 258 2.01 -8.73 -2.49
N TYR A 259 1.50 -8.27 -1.34
CA TYR A 259 0.42 -7.28 -1.29
C TYR A 259 0.82 -5.99 -2.01
N VAL A 260 2.00 -5.44 -1.70
CA VAL A 260 2.48 -4.18 -2.28
C VAL A 260 2.66 -4.31 -3.79
N TYR A 261 3.22 -5.42 -4.27
CA TYR A 261 3.35 -5.60 -5.72
C TYR A 261 1.99 -5.65 -6.41
N HIS A 262 1.04 -6.42 -5.86
CA HIS A 262 -0.30 -6.51 -6.43
C HIS A 262 -1.03 -5.16 -6.40
N MET A 263 -0.88 -4.41 -5.31
CA MET A 263 -1.39 -3.06 -5.16
C MET A 263 -0.85 -2.14 -6.25
N ILE A 264 0.47 -2.13 -6.47
CA ILE A 264 1.12 -1.27 -7.48
C ILE A 264 0.66 -1.67 -8.89
N GLU A 265 0.59 -2.96 -9.19
CA GLU A 265 0.12 -3.46 -10.49
C GLU A 265 -1.35 -3.14 -10.75
N THR A 266 -2.17 -3.12 -9.71
CA THR A 266 -3.59 -2.75 -9.82
C THR A 266 -3.76 -1.26 -10.01
N LEU A 267 -3.00 -0.45 -9.27
CA LEU A 267 -3.03 1.02 -9.34
C LEU A 267 -2.51 1.54 -10.69
N LEU A 268 -1.48 0.88 -11.24
CA LEU A 268 -0.79 1.23 -12.48
C LEU A 268 -0.79 0.03 -13.45
N PRO A 269 -1.95 -0.34 -14.00
CA PRO A 269 -2.10 -1.53 -14.86
C PRO A 269 -1.41 -1.36 -16.22
N GLU A 270 -1.28 -0.12 -16.68
CA GLU A 270 -0.64 0.22 -17.97
C GLU A 270 0.85 0.50 -17.83
N ALA A 271 1.37 0.57 -16.59
CA ALA A 271 2.79 0.69 -16.38
C ALA A 271 3.45 -0.59 -16.92
N GLY A 272 4.43 -0.40 -17.81
CA GLY A 272 5.27 -1.48 -18.32
C GLY A 272 6.16 -2.07 -17.23
N THR A 273 7.45 -2.22 -17.54
CA THR A 273 8.42 -2.74 -16.57
C THR A 273 8.52 -1.80 -15.37
N LYS A 274 8.50 -2.38 -14.17
CA LYS A 274 8.53 -1.68 -12.87
C LYS A 274 9.90 -1.85 -12.25
N LEU A 275 10.32 -0.93 -11.38
CA LEU A 275 11.64 -0.98 -10.75
C LEU A 275 11.52 -1.15 -9.24
N GLU A 276 12.32 -2.04 -8.67
CA GLU A 276 12.53 -2.14 -7.23
C GLU A 276 14.00 -1.86 -6.87
N LEU A 277 14.21 -0.94 -5.94
CA LEU A 277 15.52 -0.59 -5.39
C LEU A 277 15.70 -1.18 -4.00
N TRP A 278 16.92 -1.66 -3.71
CA TRP A 278 17.20 -2.46 -2.51
C TRP A 278 16.29 -3.68 -2.42
N ALA A 279 16.12 -4.37 -3.55
CA ALA A 279 15.42 -5.63 -3.58
C ALA A 279 16.18 -6.66 -2.72
N ASP A 280 15.41 -7.58 -2.15
CA ASP A 280 15.95 -8.86 -1.71
C ASP A 280 16.18 -9.78 -2.93
N ASN A 281 16.47 -11.06 -2.71
CA ASN A 281 16.68 -12.02 -3.79
C ASN A 281 15.38 -12.56 -4.41
N ASP A 282 14.21 -12.20 -3.89
CA ASP A 282 12.93 -12.68 -4.39
C ASP A 282 12.47 -11.81 -5.56
N THR A 283 12.11 -12.48 -6.67
CA THR A 283 11.80 -11.82 -7.94
C THR A 283 10.32 -11.89 -8.29
N ARG A 284 9.85 -10.95 -9.12
CA ARG A 284 8.50 -10.89 -9.68
C ARG A 284 8.56 -10.51 -11.16
N ALA A 285 7.87 -11.25 -12.03
CA ALA A 285 7.86 -10.90 -13.45
C ALA A 285 7.27 -9.50 -13.69
N GLY A 286 7.77 -8.82 -14.73
CA GLY A 286 7.43 -7.43 -15.01
C GLY A 286 8.16 -6.42 -14.11
N TRP A 287 9.05 -6.88 -13.22
CA TRP A 287 9.88 -6.05 -12.36
C TRP A 287 11.38 -6.27 -12.65
N ILE A 288 12.13 -5.18 -12.54
CA ILE A 288 13.59 -5.18 -12.40
C ILE A 288 13.90 -4.98 -10.91
N HIS A 289 14.66 -5.89 -10.34
CA HIS A 289 15.05 -5.92 -8.94
C HIS A 289 16.52 -5.56 -8.80
N VAL A 290 16.81 -4.42 -8.17
CA VAL A 290 18.20 -4.02 -7.90
C VAL A 290 18.59 -4.42 -6.48
N VAL A 291 19.45 -5.44 -6.38
CA VAL A 291 20.11 -5.84 -5.14
C VAL A 291 21.33 -4.95 -4.93
N HIS A 292 21.34 -4.20 -3.82
CA HIS A 292 22.41 -3.24 -3.54
C HIS A 292 23.73 -3.96 -3.21
N LEU A 293 24.79 -3.58 -3.92
CA LEU A 293 26.16 -3.92 -3.56
C LEU A 293 26.85 -2.69 -2.94
N GLU A 294 27.53 -2.90 -1.82
CA GLU A 294 28.51 -1.93 -1.32
C GLU A 294 29.71 -1.92 -2.28
N ASP A 295 30.12 -0.73 -2.72
CA ASP A 295 31.34 -0.55 -3.53
C ASP A 295 32.60 -0.72 -2.67
#